data_AF-A0A1Z5K9J5-F1
#
_entry.id   AF-A0A1Z5K9J5-F1
#
_cell.length_a   1.000
_cell.length_b   1.000
_cell.length_c   1.000
_cell.angle_alpha   90.00
_cell.angle_beta   90.00
_cell.angle_gamma   90.00
#
_symmetry.space_group_name_H-M   'P 1'
#
loop_
_entity.id
_entity.type
_entity.pdbx_description
1 polymer ?
#
loop_
_entity_poly.entity_id
_entity_poly.type
_entity_poly.pdbx_seq_one_letter_code
_entity_poly.pdbx_strand_id
1 'polypeptide(L)'
;ALHTDLFAVPGCGTPESAVDPQDPRCIKLTISGSIHPCSASHDVGPYCEEIGWKALLAKHPTMADWPEDHDFRVHEFVVQDPLWMIGSFGGASVVSPEEYSQAMAIEHSISGGEAVTPSIIPAADKTVPKWNNFATRARWITHHSKWSTIATVVAASNAAETTSSSSVFGNIRSIADGVDLSTSTGRPLFYLPDADTLAVNMKANDNHIVISLSEASLAERVSDGKPCGGQELPLCAQVTLYGKAVPVEFNRGIATQFQHTHPLASWMAEGGSHMSGSYYTL
;
A
#
# COMPACT_ATOMS: atom_id res chain seq x y z
N ALA A 1 7.61 11.09 -24.56
CA ALA A 1 8.94 10.50 -24.28
C ALA A 1 9.04 10.31 -22.78
N LEU A 2 9.63 9.21 -22.30
CA LEU A 2 9.90 9.01 -20.88
C LEU A 2 11.02 9.96 -20.47
N HIS A 3 10.74 10.88 -19.55
CA HIS A 3 11.69 11.85 -19.00
C HIS A 3 12.58 11.14 -17.98
N THR A 4 13.70 10.58 -18.45
CA THR A 4 14.67 9.80 -17.64
C THR A 4 15.34 10.63 -16.54
N ASP A 5 15.29 11.95 -16.67
CA ASP A 5 15.73 12.97 -15.72
C ASP A 5 14.88 13.06 -14.43
N LEU A 6 13.85 12.22 -14.26
CA LEU A 6 13.00 12.20 -13.08
C LEU A 6 13.09 10.90 -12.24
N PHE A 7 14.02 10.00 -12.55
CA PHE A 7 14.03 8.64 -11.96
C PHE A 7 14.93 8.48 -10.71
N ALA A 8 15.87 9.39 -10.42
CA ALA A 8 16.77 9.29 -9.26
C ALA A 8 16.27 10.04 -8.01
N VAL A 9 15.00 9.84 -7.63
CA VAL A 9 14.43 10.47 -6.43
C VAL A 9 13.95 9.38 -5.45
N PRO A 10 14.28 9.45 -4.15
CA PRO A 10 13.98 8.39 -3.20
C PRO A 10 12.47 8.26 -2.95
N GLY A 11 11.89 7.17 -3.46
CA GLY A 11 10.59 6.65 -3.07
C GLY A 11 9.38 7.39 -3.64
N CYS A 12 8.26 6.68 -3.75
CA CYS A 12 6.99 7.26 -4.19
C CYS A 12 6.19 7.79 -3.00
N GLY A 13 5.81 9.07 -3.05
CA GLY A 13 5.03 9.73 -1.99
C GLY A 13 5.75 10.04 -0.68
N THR A 14 7.05 9.82 -0.59
CA THR A 14 7.88 10.30 0.52
C THR A 14 7.99 11.85 0.50
N PRO A 15 8.39 12.51 1.59
CA PRO A 15 8.66 13.95 1.61
C PRO A 15 9.74 14.39 0.63
N GLU A 16 10.65 13.47 0.30
CA GLU A 16 11.72 13.64 -0.68
C GLU A 16 11.32 13.20 -2.09
N SER A 17 10.08 12.77 -2.32
CA SER A 17 9.63 12.31 -3.63
C SER A 17 9.32 13.49 -4.55
N ALA A 18 9.72 13.38 -5.81
CA ALA A 18 9.29 14.26 -6.90
C ALA A 18 7.98 13.79 -7.56
N VAL A 19 7.43 12.65 -7.12
CA VAL A 19 6.26 12.00 -7.72
C VAL A 19 5.24 11.53 -6.67
N ASP A 20 3.98 11.54 -7.04
CA ASP A 20 2.89 11.02 -6.20
C ASP A 20 2.88 9.47 -6.17
N PRO A 21 2.39 8.79 -5.10
CA PRO A 21 2.19 7.34 -5.10
C PRO A 21 1.36 6.79 -6.26
N GLN A 22 0.51 7.62 -6.87
CA GLN A 22 -0.31 7.23 -8.01
C GLN A 22 0.33 7.54 -9.37
N ASP A 23 1.54 8.14 -9.39
CA ASP A 23 2.29 8.35 -10.62
C ASP A 23 2.62 7.00 -11.29
N PRO A 24 2.45 6.83 -12.61
CA PRO A 24 2.71 5.55 -13.26
C PRO A 24 4.14 5.03 -13.16
N ARG A 25 5.12 5.87 -12.79
CA ARG A 25 6.49 5.44 -12.47
C ARG A 25 6.58 4.69 -11.13
N CYS A 26 5.59 4.89 -10.26
CA CYS A 26 5.43 4.18 -9.00
C CYS A 26 4.76 2.84 -9.26
N ILE A 27 5.59 1.84 -9.57
CA ILE A 27 5.14 0.48 -9.87
C ILE A 27 4.44 -0.11 -8.64
N LYS A 28 3.30 -0.76 -8.89
CA LYS A 28 2.52 -1.46 -7.87
C LYS A 28 2.52 -2.94 -8.21
N LEU A 29 2.80 -3.77 -7.21
CA LEU A 29 2.81 -5.21 -7.32
C LEU A 29 1.81 -5.79 -6.32
N THR A 30 0.94 -6.64 -6.82
CA THR A 30 0.01 -7.44 -6.04
C THR A 30 0.36 -8.91 -6.26
N ILE A 31 0.63 -9.61 -5.16
CA ILE A 31 0.87 -11.05 -5.14
C ILE A 31 -0.26 -11.69 -4.35
N SER A 32 -0.96 -12.63 -4.99
CA SER A 32 -2.04 -13.41 -4.38
C SER A 32 -1.64 -14.88 -4.31
N GLY A 33 -2.19 -15.58 -3.32
CA GLY A 33 -1.86 -16.96 -3.03
C GLY A 33 -2.40 -17.40 -1.68
N SER A 34 -1.87 -18.49 -1.16
CA SER A 34 -2.27 -19.08 0.12
C SER A 34 -1.11 -19.12 1.10
N ILE A 35 -1.41 -19.03 2.41
CA ILE A 35 -0.40 -19.18 3.46
C ILE A 35 -0.57 -20.56 4.09
N HIS A 36 0.52 -21.32 4.17
CA HIS A 36 0.55 -22.66 4.74
C HIS A 36 1.63 -22.76 5.83
N PRO A 37 1.36 -23.46 6.96
CA PRO A 37 2.41 -23.72 7.95
C PRO A 37 3.51 -24.57 7.31
N CYS A 38 4.76 -24.36 7.72
CA CYS A 38 5.88 -25.16 7.20
C CYS A 38 5.77 -26.66 7.50
N SER A 39 4.87 -27.06 8.40
CA SER A 39 4.54 -28.47 8.68
C SER A 39 3.53 -29.07 7.69
N ALA A 40 3.04 -28.31 6.70
CA ALA A 40 2.12 -28.82 5.68
C ALA A 40 2.80 -29.85 4.78
N SER A 41 2.13 -30.96 4.48
CA SER A 41 2.77 -32.13 3.85
C SER A 41 3.07 -31.99 2.35
N HIS A 42 2.36 -31.13 1.62
CA HIS A 42 2.49 -31.03 0.16
C HIS A 42 2.40 -29.60 -0.42
N ASP A 43 2.16 -28.59 0.41
CA ASP A 43 1.91 -27.22 -0.06
C ASP A 43 3.13 -26.30 0.04
N VAL A 44 4.18 -26.72 0.75
CA VAL A 44 5.34 -25.88 1.09
C VAL A 44 6.64 -26.47 0.53
N GLY A 45 7.62 -25.61 0.27
CA GLY A 45 8.93 -25.96 -0.24
C GLY A 45 9.77 -26.77 0.77
N PRO A 46 10.76 -27.53 0.29
CA PRO A 46 11.67 -28.25 1.17
C PRO A 46 12.43 -27.27 2.07
N TYR A 47 12.63 -27.62 3.34
CA TYR A 47 13.31 -26.80 4.34
C TYR A 47 12.64 -25.44 4.65
N CYS A 48 11.30 -25.35 4.47
CA CYS A 48 10.50 -24.14 4.74
C CYS A 48 10.86 -23.41 6.06
N GLU A 49 10.97 -24.13 7.18
CA GLU A 49 11.31 -23.48 8.47
C GLU A 49 12.72 -22.88 8.48
N GLU A 50 13.73 -23.63 8.03
CA GLU A 50 15.13 -23.18 8.04
C GLU A 50 15.31 -21.98 7.10
N ILE A 51 14.78 -22.09 5.87
CA ILE A 51 14.85 -21.02 4.87
C ILE A 51 14.09 -19.79 5.37
N GLY A 52 12.87 -19.98 5.90
CA GLY A 52 12.03 -18.91 6.36
C GLY A 52 12.61 -18.16 7.55
N TRP A 53 13.09 -18.86 8.59
CA TRP A 53 13.76 -18.20 9.72
C TRP A 53 15.04 -17.47 9.30
N LYS A 54 15.85 -18.08 8.42
CA LYS A 54 17.05 -17.45 7.89
C LYS A 54 16.71 -16.15 7.14
N ALA A 55 15.69 -16.18 6.28
CA ALA A 55 15.24 -15.00 5.53
C ALA A 55 14.66 -13.92 6.45
N LEU A 56 13.80 -14.30 7.40
CA LEU A 56 13.19 -13.39 8.36
C LEU A 56 14.22 -12.70 9.25
N LEU A 57 15.16 -13.45 9.83
CA LEU A 57 16.23 -12.89 10.68
C LEU A 57 17.21 -12.01 9.88
N ALA A 58 17.50 -12.37 8.63
CA ALA A 58 18.34 -11.54 7.75
C ALA A 58 17.67 -10.20 7.42
N LYS A 59 16.34 -10.18 7.22
CA LYS A 59 15.58 -8.96 6.90
C LYS A 59 15.18 -8.16 8.14
N HIS A 60 14.91 -8.84 9.25
CA HIS A 60 14.39 -8.29 10.51
C HIS A 60 15.18 -8.84 11.71
N PRO A 61 16.43 -8.35 11.95
CA PRO A 61 17.29 -8.88 13.01
C PRO A 61 16.68 -8.81 14.42
N THR A 62 15.80 -7.84 14.67
CA THR A 62 15.09 -7.68 15.96
C THR A 62 14.15 -8.84 16.29
N MET A 63 13.83 -9.72 15.34
CA MET A 63 13.06 -10.94 15.61
C MET A 63 13.83 -11.92 16.52
N ALA A 64 15.16 -11.81 16.59
CA ALA A 64 15.98 -12.61 17.51
C ALA A 64 15.70 -12.29 19.00
N ASP A 65 15.19 -11.08 19.28
CA ASP A 65 14.89 -10.61 20.64
C ASP A 65 13.41 -10.82 21.01
N TRP A 66 12.63 -11.51 20.17
CA TRP A 66 11.23 -11.77 20.45
C TRP A 66 11.05 -12.71 21.65
N PRO A 67 9.97 -12.56 22.44
CA PRO A 67 9.78 -13.35 23.64
C PRO A 67 9.66 -14.86 23.33
N GLU A 68 10.44 -15.68 24.03
CA GLU A 68 10.47 -17.14 23.84
C GLU A 68 9.16 -17.85 24.27
N ASP A 69 8.36 -17.21 25.11
CA ASP A 69 7.08 -17.74 25.62
C ASP A 69 5.90 -17.57 24.65
N HIS A 70 6.15 -17.00 23.46
CA HIS A 70 5.16 -16.85 22.40
C HIS A 70 5.43 -17.86 21.27
N ASP A 71 4.35 -18.48 20.75
CA ASP A 71 4.43 -19.54 19.74
C ASP A 71 4.63 -19.00 18.32
N PHE A 72 5.78 -18.35 18.06
CA PHE A 72 6.11 -17.85 16.73
C PHE A 72 6.40 -19.00 15.75
N ARG A 73 5.65 -19.06 14.65
CA ARG A 73 5.74 -20.11 13.63
C ARG A 73 5.98 -19.51 12.25
N VAL A 74 6.94 -20.08 11.51
CA VAL A 74 7.14 -19.75 10.10
C VAL A 74 6.04 -20.41 9.27
N HIS A 75 5.50 -19.63 8.36
CA HIS A 75 4.56 -20.08 7.34
C HIS A 75 5.11 -19.64 5.97
N GLU A 76 4.84 -20.44 4.94
CA GLU A 76 5.15 -20.09 3.57
C GLU A 76 3.93 -19.49 2.88
N PHE A 77 4.17 -18.43 2.11
CA PHE A 77 3.20 -17.87 1.20
C PHE A 77 3.39 -18.49 -0.18
N VAL A 78 2.49 -19.39 -0.53
CA VAL A 78 2.51 -20.16 -1.77
C VAL A 78 1.83 -19.34 -2.86
N VAL A 79 2.65 -18.85 -3.79
CA VAL A 79 2.19 -18.03 -4.92
C VAL A 79 1.63 -18.95 -6.01
N GLN A 80 0.31 -19.11 -6.03
CA GLN A 80 -0.40 -19.97 -6.97
C GLN A 80 -1.05 -19.19 -8.11
N ASP A 81 -1.38 -17.91 -7.86
CA ASP A 81 -2.01 -17.03 -8.83
C ASP A 81 -0.98 -16.18 -9.57
N PRO A 82 -1.26 -15.79 -10.83
CA PRO A 82 -0.49 -14.77 -11.52
C PRO A 82 -0.35 -13.50 -10.68
N LEU A 83 0.86 -12.94 -10.65
CA LEU A 83 1.13 -11.65 -10.04
C LEU A 83 0.54 -10.56 -10.93
N TRP A 84 -0.06 -9.57 -10.29
CA TRP A 84 -0.58 -8.40 -10.98
C TRP A 84 0.36 -7.22 -10.73
N MET A 85 0.92 -6.67 -11.80
CA MET A 85 1.82 -5.53 -11.73
C MET A 85 1.31 -4.41 -12.62
N ILE A 86 1.27 -3.18 -12.12
CA ILE A 86 0.99 -2.01 -12.97
C ILE A 86 2.08 -0.96 -12.81
N GLY A 87 2.47 -0.34 -13.92
CA GLY A 87 3.49 0.69 -13.95
C GLY A 87 3.81 1.14 -15.37
N SER A 88 4.79 2.04 -15.49
CA SER A 88 5.38 2.50 -16.75
C SER A 88 4.34 3.03 -17.77
N PHE A 89 3.34 3.77 -17.29
CA PHE A 89 2.25 4.36 -18.09
C PHE A 89 1.41 3.35 -18.90
N GLY A 90 1.55 2.05 -18.63
CA GLY A 90 0.84 0.97 -19.30
C GLY A 90 -0.35 0.42 -18.51
N GLY A 91 -1.05 -0.53 -19.12
CA GLY A 91 -2.01 -1.37 -18.43
C GLY A 91 -1.32 -2.38 -17.49
N ALA A 92 -2.12 -3.14 -16.75
CA ALA A 92 -1.61 -4.19 -15.89
C ALA A 92 -0.88 -5.27 -16.70
N SER A 93 0.29 -5.67 -16.20
CA SER A 93 1.01 -6.86 -16.61
C SER A 93 0.63 -8.01 -15.68
N VAL A 94 0.37 -9.17 -16.28
CA VAL A 94 0.07 -10.42 -15.58
C VAL A 94 1.31 -11.30 -15.70
N VAL A 95 1.96 -11.59 -14.58
CA VAL A 95 3.21 -12.36 -14.52
C VAL A 95 2.92 -13.73 -13.92
N SER A 96 3.27 -14.80 -14.63
CA SER A 96 3.03 -16.16 -14.10
C SER A 96 3.93 -16.47 -12.90
N PRO A 97 3.51 -17.35 -11.96
CA PRO A 97 4.37 -17.79 -10.88
C PRO A 97 5.70 -18.41 -11.36
N GLU A 98 5.66 -19.15 -12.48
CA GLU A 98 6.84 -19.75 -13.09
C GLU A 98 7.82 -18.67 -13.56
N GLU A 99 7.35 -17.70 -14.35
CA GLU A 99 8.16 -16.58 -14.82
C GLU A 99 8.77 -15.79 -13.66
N TYR A 100 7.96 -15.49 -12.63
CA TYR A 100 8.44 -14.79 -11.43
C TYR A 100 9.53 -15.58 -10.70
N SER A 101 9.35 -16.90 -10.53
CA SER A 101 10.31 -17.76 -9.82
C SER A 101 11.63 -17.96 -10.56
N GLN A 102 11.62 -17.88 -11.89
CA GLN A 102 12.80 -18.04 -12.74
C GLN A 102 13.51 -16.70 -13.02
N ALA A 103 12.85 -15.58 -12.76
CA ALA A 103 13.41 -14.27 -12.99
C ALA A 103 14.60 -13.99 -12.06
N MET A 104 15.68 -13.45 -12.64
CA MET A 104 16.78 -12.89 -11.85
C MET A 104 16.62 -11.39 -11.75
N ALA A 105 16.60 -10.88 -10.52
CA ALA A 105 16.66 -9.45 -10.27
C ALA A 105 18.08 -8.94 -10.60
N ILE A 106 18.21 -8.28 -11.75
CA ILE A 106 19.43 -7.56 -12.12
C ILE A 106 19.23 -6.10 -11.73
N GLU A 107 20.08 -5.60 -10.84
CA GLU A 107 20.06 -4.18 -10.49
C GLU A 107 20.49 -3.34 -11.70
N HIS A 108 19.61 -2.42 -12.11
CA HIS A 108 19.94 -1.43 -13.11
C HIS A 108 20.22 -0.10 -12.39
N SER A 109 21.38 0.49 -12.66
CA SER A 109 21.67 1.84 -12.18
C SER A 109 20.76 2.84 -12.91
N ILE A 110 19.86 3.44 -12.15
CA ILE A 110 19.02 4.53 -12.64
C ILE A 110 19.89 5.79 -12.68
N SER A 111 20.10 6.35 -13.87
CA SER A 111 20.83 7.61 -14.07
C SER A 111 19.87 8.73 -14.50
N GLY A 112 20.01 9.91 -13.89
CA GLY A 112 19.13 11.07 -14.11
C GLY A 112 18.08 11.25 -13.00
N GLY A 113 17.88 12.49 -12.57
CA GLY A 113 17.09 12.86 -11.39
C GLY A 113 17.77 13.99 -10.62
N GLU A 114 17.07 15.11 -10.40
CA GLU A 114 17.50 16.10 -9.41
C GLU A 114 16.96 15.70 -8.05
N ALA A 115 17.83 15.64 -7.04
CA ALA A 115 17.39 15.48 -5.66
C ALA A 115 16.49 16.68 -5.32
N VAL A 116 15.22 16.42 -5.00
CA VAL A 116 14.34 17.48 -4.51
C VAL A 116 14.68 17.79 -3.07
N THR A 117 14.53 19.06 -2.70
CA THR A 117 14.64 19.44 -1.29
C THR A 117 13.47 18.79 -0.54
N PRO A 118 13.73 17.98 0.50
CA PRO A 118 12.69 17.34 1.28
C PRO A 118 11.68 18.37 1.79
N SER A 119 10.39 18.05 1.70
CA SER A 119 9.38 18.85 2.40
C SER A 119 9.62 18.77 3.90
N ILE A 120 9.65 19.92 4.58
CA ILE A 120 9.78 19.96 6.03
C ILE A 120 8.48 19.44 6.63
N ILE A 121 8.52 18.26 7.27
CA ILE A 121 7.41 17.75 8.07
C ILE A 121 7.26 18.66 9.31
N PRO A 122 6.10 19.32 9.49
CA PRO A 122 5.83 20.14 10.67
C PRO A 122 6.04 19.36 11.98
N ALA A 123 6.57 20.04 13.01
CA ALA A 123 6.78 19.41 14.32
C ALA A 123 5.47 18.89 14.95
N ALA A 124 4.35 19.56 14.66
CA ALA A 124 3.03 19.10 15.08
C ALA A 124 2.66 17.75 14.48
N ASP A 125 2.98 17.52 13.21
CA ASP A 125 2.65 16.27 12.50
C ASP A 125 3.52 15.10 12.97
N LYS A 126 4.72 15.38 13.50
CA LYS A 126 5.54 14.36 14.19
C LYS A 126 5.01 13.98 15.58
N THR A 127 4.07 14.75 16.13
CA THR A 127 3.51 14.47 17.45
C THR A 127 2.46 13.37 17.35
N VAL A 128 2.82 12.17 17.81
CA VAL A 128 1.96 10.99 17.71
C VAL A 128 1.12 10.80 18.97
N PRO A 129 -0.18 10.44 18.85
CA PRO A 129 -1.00 10.09 20.00
C PRO A 129 -0.40 8.95 20.82
N LYS A 130 -0.66 8.95 22.14
CA LYS A 130 -0.22 7.87 23.04
C LYS A 130 -0.67 6.51 22.51
N TRP A 131 0.18 5.50 22.67
CA TRP A 131 -0.01 4.19 22.07
C TRP A 131 -1.31 3.50 22.50
N ASN A 132 -1.76 3.75 23.74
CA ASN A 132 -2.99 3.19 24.31
C ASN A 132 -4.24 4.03 24.02
N ASN A 133 -4.12 5.16 23.32
CA ASN A 133 -5.26 5.90 22.81
C ASN A 133 -5.57 5.45 21.37
N PHE A 134 -6.12 4.25 21.25
CA PHE A 134 -6.29 3.54 19.97
C PHE A 134 -7.12 4.32 18.95
N ALA A 135 -8.22 4.95 19.36
CA ALA A 135 -9.10 5.68 18.45
C ALA A 135 -8.41 6.93 17.88
N THR A 136 -7.76 7.73 18.74
CA THR A 136 -7.02 8.91 18.27
C THR A 136 -5.81 8.50 17.42
N ARG A 137 -5.11 7.42 17.79
CA ARG A 137 -3.97 6.92 17.01
C ARG A 137 -4.40 6.41 15.64
N ALA A 138 -5.52 5.70 15.55
CA ALA A 138 -6.08 5.26 14.26
C ALA A 138 -6.44 6.45 13.35
N ARG A 139 -7.12 7.46 13.89
CA ARG A 139 -7.43 8.71 13.16
C ARG A 139 -6.18 9.43 12.67
N TRP A 140 -5.15 9.50 13.51
CA TRP A 140 -3.87 10.10 13.14
C TRP A 140 -3.19 9.32 12.01
N ILE A 141 -3.16 7.98 12.07
CA ILE A 141 -2.59 7.13 11.01
C ILE A 141 -3.37 7.33 9.70
N THR A 142 -4.70 7.34 9.75
CA THR A 142 -5.54 7.56 8.56
C THR A 142 -5.25 8.90 7.90
N HIS A 143 -5.14 9.97 8.68
CA HIS A 143 -4.91 11.30 8.15
C HIS A 143 -3.53 11.49 7.49
N HIS A 144 -2.46 10.97 8.12
CA HIS A 144 -1.10 11.14 7.59
C HIS A 144 -0.77 10.16 6.45
N SER A 145 -1.61 9.14 6.23
CA SER A 145 -1.40 8.17 5.14
C SER A 145 -1.79 8.79 3.80
N LYS A 146 -0.80 8.98 2.91
CA LYS A 146 -1.07 9.39 1.51
C LYS A 146 -1.66 8.27 0.67
N TRP A 147 -1.41 7.01 1.01
CA TRP A 147 -1.87 5.87 0.23
C TRP A 147 -2.26 4.72 1.14
N SER A 148 -3.01 3.78 0.59
CA SER A 148 -3.50 2.59 1.29
C SER A 148 -3.51 1.38 0.39
N THR A 149 -3.55 0.18 0.99
CA THR A 149 -3.95 -1.04 0.28
C THR A 149 -5.44 -1.23 0.45
N ILE A 150 -6.19 -1.26 -0.66
CA ILE A 150 -7.62 -1.57 -0.68
C ILE A 150 -7.80 -2.99 -1.21
N ALA A 151 -8.42 -3.86 -0.42
CA ALA A 151 -8.66 -5.25 -0.74
C ALA A 151 -10.14 -5.54 -1.03
N THR A 152 -10.36 -6.49 -1.94
CA THR A 152 -11.67 -6.98 -2.41
C THR A 152 -11.61 -8.50 -2.57
N VAL A 153 -12.78 -9.14 -2.59
CA VAL A 153 -12.92 -10.48 -3.17
C VAL A 153 -12.88 -10.36 -4.69
N VAL A 154 -12.22 -11.30 -5.37
CA VAL A 154 -12.13 -11.31 -6.83
C VAL A 154 -13.52 -11.57 -7.45
N ALA A 155 -13.91 -10.78 -8.44
CA ALA A 155 -15.17 -10.97 -9.17
C ALA A 155 -15.14 -12.27 -9.97
N ALA A 156 -16.31 -12.89 -10.17
CA ALA A 156 -16.43 -14.06 -11.05
C ALA A 156 -15.93 -13.80 -12.48
N SER A 157 -16.04 -12.56 -12.98
CA SER A 157 -15.49 -12.16 -14.29
C SER A 157 -13.97 -12.21 -14.36
N ASN A 158 -13.29 -12.11 -13.22
CA ASN A 158 -11.84 -12.14 -13.09
C ASN A 158 -11.36 -13.48 -12.50
N ALA A 159 -12.27 -14.43 -12.22
CA ALA A 159 -11.93 -15.69 -11.56
C ALA A 159 -11.04 -16.60 -12.42
N ALA A 160 -11.08 -16.45 -13.75
CA ALA A 160 -10.20 -17.17 -14.68
C ALA A 160 -8.72 -16.80 -14.51
N GLU A 161 -8.42 -15.68 -13.84
CA GLU A 161 -7.07 -15.22 -13.52
C GLU A 161 -6.61 -15.73 -12.14
N THR A 162 -7.41 -16.56 -11.46
CA THR A 162 -7.10 -17.08 -10.12
C THR A 162 -7.37 -18.57 -10.01
N THR A 163 -6.66 -19.23 -9.11
CA THR A 163 -6.73 -20.67 -8.84
C THR A 163 -7.84 -21.03 -7.85
N SER A 164 -8.39 -20.04 -7.13
CA SER A 164 -9.45 -20.23 -6.13
C SER A 164 -10.70 -19.38 -6.41
N SER A 165 -11.87 -19.94 -6.13
CA SER A 165 -13.15 -19.22 -6.18
C SER A 165 -13.36 -18.24 -5.01
N SER A 166 -12.42 -18.21 -4.05
CA SER A 166 -12.42 -17.32 -2.87
C SER A 166 -11.22 -16.37 -2.85
N SER A 167 -10.61 -16.15 -4.02
CA SER A 167 -9.41 -15.31 -4.15
C SER A 167 -9.69 -13.86 -3.74
N VAL A 168 -8.66 -13.24 -3.18
CA VAL A 168 -8.67 -11.83 -2.78
C VAL A 168 -7.70 -11.04 -3.65
N PHE A 169 -8.01 -9.76 -3.83
CA PHE A 169 -7.20 -8.84 -4.60
C PHE A 169 -7.02 -7.54 -3.82
N GLY A 170 -5.77 -7.16 -3.61
CA GLY A 170 -5.38 -5.86 -3.08
C GLY A 170 -4.83 -4.96 -4.16
N ASN A 171 -5.17 -3.66 -4.13
CA ASN A 171 -4.52 -2.66 -4.97
C ASN A 171 -4.19 -1.41 -4.15
N ILE A 172 -3.12 -0.71 -4.52
CA ILE A 172 -2.64 0.47 -3.82
C ILE A 172 -3.31 1.72 -4.39
N ARG A 173 -3.92 2.53 -3.52
CA ARG A 173 -4.62 3.77 -3.89
C ARG A 173 -4.17 4.94 -3.04
N SER A 174 -3.93 6.07 -3.70
CA SER A 174 -3.84 7.37 -3.04
C SER A 174 -5.15 7.71 -2.33
N ILE A 175 -5.06 8.25 -1.12
CA ILE A 175 -6.21 8.59 -0.27
C ILE A 175 -6.06 9.99 0.32
N ALA A 176 -7.18 10.61 0.65
CA ALA A 176 -7.23 11.77 1.53
C ALA A 176 -8.38 11.60 2.53
N ASP A 177 -8.36 12.28 3.67
CA ASP A 177 -9.49 12.27 4.60
C ASP A 177 -9.85 13.65 5.18
N GLY A 178 -9.09 14.68 4.83
CA GLY A 178 -9.17 16.06 5.32
C GLY A 178 -7.95 16.86 4.85
N VAL A 179 -7.93 18.16 5.11
CA VAL A 179 -6.76 19.03 4.84
C VAL A 179 -5.81 19.03 6.04
N ASP A 180 -6.34 18.85 7.24
CA ASP A 180 -5.61 18.75 8.49
C ASP A 180 -6.39 17.84 9.46
N LEU A 181 -5.82 17.53 10.62
CA LEU A 181 -6.50 16.72 11.64
C LEU A 181 -7.83 17.32 12.13
N SER A 182 -8.04 18.64 12.01
CA SER A 182 -9.29 19.30 12.43
C SER A 182 -10.44 19.09 11.45
N THR A 183 -10.11 18.89 10.17
CA THR A 183 -11.04 18.62 9.07
C THR A 183 -11.04 17.15 8.65
N SER A 184 -10.10 16.35 9.15
CA SER A 184 -10.05 14.89 8.98
C SER A 184 -11.39 14.28 9.38
N THR A 185 -11.90 13.43 8.50
CA THR A 185 -13.12 12.65 8.71
C THR A 185 -12.82 11.26 9.28
N GLY A 186 -11.59 10.76 9.10
CA GLY A 186 -11.24 9.37 9.37
C GLY A 186 -11.84 8.37 8.37
N ARG A 187 -12.47 8.85 7.30
CA ARG A 187 -13.05 8.04 6.22
C ARG A 187 -12.24 8.31 4.94
N PRO A 188 -11.33 7.41 4.55
CA PRO A 188 -10.51 7.61 3.35
C PRO A 188 -11.38 7.87 2.12
N LEU A 189 -11.05 8.92 1.40
CA LEU A 189 -11.55 9.29 0.09
C LEU A 189 -10.50 8.90 -0.96
N PHE A 190 -10.91 8.22 -2.03
CA PHE A 190 -10.01 7.77 -3.08
C PHE A 190 -10.67 7.85 -4.46
N TYR A 191 -9.88 8.05 -5.51
CA TYR A 191 -10.33 7.95 -6.89
C TYR A 191 -10.05 6.57 -7.46
N LEU A 192 -11.02 6.01 -8.18
CA LEU A 192 -10.90 4.68 -8.76
C LEU A 192 -11.41 4.67 -10.22
N PRO A 193 -10.54 4.41 -11.21
CA PRO A 193 -10.96 4.20 -12.60
C PRO A 193 -11.90 3.00 -12.74
N ASP A 194 -12.92 3.10 -13.59
CA ASP A 194 -13.93 2.05 -13.75
C ASP A 194 -13.36 0.74 -14.32
N ALA A 195 -12.35 0.85 -15.17
CA ALA A 195 -11.67 -0.27 -15.80
C ALA A 195 -10.66 -0.97 -14.87
N ASP A 196 -10.41 -0.43 -13.68
CA ASP A 196 -9.46 -1.03 -12.75
C ASP A 196 -10.01 -2.33 -12.16
N THR A 197 -9.15 -3.35 -12.02
CA THR A 197 -9.50 -4.64 -11.42
C THR A 197 -10.12 -4.48 -10.04
N LEU A 198 -9.63 -3.54 -9.22
CA LEU A 198 -10.22 -3.24 -7.92
C LEU A 198 -11.67 -2.73 -8.05
N ALA A 199 -11.96 -1.89 -9.05
CA ALA A 199 -13.30 -1.35 -9.28
C ALA A 199 -14.29 -2.43 -9.72
N VAL A 200 -13.85 -3.29 -10.63
CA VAL A 200 -14.64 -4.44 -11.12
C VAL A 200 -14.95 -5.39 -9.96
N ASN A 201 -13.93 -5.76 -9.17
CA ASN A 201 -14.07 -6.63 -8.01
C ASN A 201 -14.99 -6.02 -6.95
N MET A 202 -14.79 -4.74 -6.61
CA MET A 202 -15.62 -4.01 -5.66
C MET A 202 -17.10 -4.00 -6.09
N LYS A 203 -17.40 -3.61 -7.34
CA LYS A 203 -18.79 -3.52 -7.85
C LYS A 203 -19.48 -4.89 -7.90
N ALA A 204 -18.74 -5.95 -8.20
CA ALA A 204 -19.29 -7.31 -8.19
C ALA A 204 -19.62 -7.83 -6.78
N ASN A 205 -19.04 -7.24 -5.73
CA ASN A 205 -19.15 -7.69 -4.35
C ASN A 205 -19.88 -6.67 -3.45
N ASP A 206 -20.93 -6.03 -3.98
CA ASP A 206 -21.78 -5.06 -3.24
C ASP A 206 -20.94 -3.94 -2.57
N ASN A 207 -19.89 -3.53 -3.29
CA ASN A 207 -18.93 -2.52 -2.90
C ASN A 207 -18.17 -2.79 -1.59
N HIS A 208 -18.13 -4.02 -1.08
CA HIS A 208 -17.37 -4.33 0.12
C HIS A 208 -15.86 -4.25 -0.14
N ILE A 209 -15.18 -3.51 0.74
CA ILE A 209 -13.73 -3.32 0.70
C ILE A 209 -13.13 -3.37 2.10
N VAL A 210 -11.82 -3.64 2.13
CA VAL A 210 -10.99 -3.50 3.32
C VAL A 210 -9.84 -2.54 3.00
N ILE A 211 -9.68 -1.48 3.77
CA ILE A 211 -8.55 -0.54 3.65
C ILE A 211 -7.55 -0.83 4.76
N SER A 212 -6.29 -1.11 4.41
CA SER A 212 -5.20 -1.32 5.36
C SER A 212 -4.15 -0.22 5.28
N LEU A 213 -3.73 0.26 6.44
CA LEU A 213 -2.79 1.36 6.64
C LEU A 213 -1.76 0.96 7.70
N SER A 214 -0.55 1.48 7.59
CA SER A 214 0.54 1.20 8.54
C SER A 214 1.25 2.47 8.94
N GLU A 215 1.47 2.63 10.24
CA GLU A 215 2.33 3.71 10.75
C GLU A 215 3.77 3.57 10.23
N ALA A 216 4.20 2.36 9.86
CA ALA A 216 5.52 2.12 9.30
C ALA A 216 5.73 2.75 7.91
N SER A 217 4.66 3.13 7.20
CA SER A 217 4.75 3.81 5.89
C SER A 217 4.77 5.33 6.00
N LEU A 218 4.75 5.88 7.21
CA LEU A 218 4.66 7.32 7.46
C LEU A 218 6.04 7.93 7.69
N ALA A 219 6.36 9.01 6.98
CA ALA A 219 7.64 9.69 7.14
C ALA A 219 7.74 10.44 8.48
N GLU A 220 6.59 10.83 9.04
CA GLU A 220 6.41 11.38 10.38
C GLU A 220 6.92 10.43 11.46
N ARG A 221 7.09 9.15 11.13
CA ARG A 221 7.50 8.08 12.04
C ARG A 221 8.96 7.73 11.96
N VAL A 222 9.76 8.42 11.16
CA VAL A 222 11.20 8.21 11.15
C VAL A 222 11.85 9.01 12.30
N SER A 223 12.46 8.30 13.25
CA SER A 223 13.25 8.86 14.35
C SER A 223 14.64 8.22 14.36
N ASP A 224 15.70 9.04 14.35
CA ASP A 224 17.10 8.60 14.20
C ASP A 224 17.33 7.63 13.03
N GLY A 225 16.65 7.90 11.91
CA GLY A 225 16.73 7.06 10.70
C GLY A 225 16.00 5.72 10.80
N LYS A 226 15.26 5.46 11.88
CA LYS A 226 14.49 4.22 12.08
C LYS A 226 12.99 4.50 12.04
N PRO A 227 12.19 3.74 11.25
CA PRO A 227 10.74 3.85 11.30
C PRO A 227 10.24 3.43 12.69
N CYS A 228 9.31 4.21 13.22
CA CYS A 228 8.71 4.04 14.53
C CYS A 228 9.69 4.03 15.72
N GLY A 229 10.84 4.72 15.58
CA GLY A 229 11.80 4.90 16.67
C GLY A 229 11.28 5.83 17.78
N GLY A 230 11.90 5.75 18.97
CA GLY A 230 11.74 6.74 20.04
C GLY A 230 10.47 6.64 20.90
N GLN A 231 9.74 5.52 20.89
CA GLN A 231 8.55 5.32 21.75
C GLN A 231 8.69 4.14 22.72
N GLU A 232 7.95 4.22 23.84
CA GLU A 232 7.60 3.03 24.65
C GLU A 232 6.79 2.06 23.78
N LEU A 233 7.12 0.76 23.83
CA LEU A 233 6.44 -0.30 23.08
C LEU A 233 4.90 -0.19 23.18
N PRO A 234 4.13 -0.49 22.09
CA PRO A 234 4.54 -1.01 20.79
C PRO A 234 4.93 0.08 19.76
N LEU A 235 5.87 -0.28 18.88
CA LEU A 235 6.60 0.66 17.99
C LEU A 235 5.72 1.22 16.85
N CYS A 236 5.14 0.37 16.00
CA CYS A 236 4.24 0.78 14.91
C CYS A 236 2.84 0.18 15.07
N ALA A 237 1.82 1.01 14.99
CA ALA A 237 0.43 0.58 14.87
C ALA A 237 0.01 0.36 13.41
N GLN A 238 -0.99 -0.50 13.22
CA GLN A 238 -1.64 -0.74 11.93
C GLN A 238 -3.14 -0.47 12.09
N VAL A 239 -3.78 -0.03 11.01
CA VAL A 239 -5.22 0.25 10.98
C VAL A 239 -5.83 -0.50 9.82
N THR A 240 -6.90 -1.24 10.09
CA THR A 240 -7.72 -1.88 9.08
C THR A 240 -9.15 -1.38 9.20
N LEU A 241 -9.69 -0.85 8.11
CA LEU A 241 -11.05 -0.34 8.01
C LEU A 241 -11.87 -1.24 7.10
N TYR A 242 -12.95 -1.79 7.61
CA TYR A 242 -13.90 -2.61 6.87
C TYR A 242 -15.13 -1.78 6.54
N GLY A 243 -15.61 -1.85 5.30
CA GLY A 243 -16.82 -1.13 4.93
C GLY A 243 -17.23 -1.32 3.48
N LYS A 244 -18.14 -0.45 3.04
CA LYS A 244 -18.56 -0.36 1.65
C LYS A 244 -18.03 0.91 1.02
N ALA A 245 -17.51 0.81 -0.19
CA ALA A 245 -17.20 1.99 -0.98
C ALA A 245 -18.50 2.67 -1.43
N VAL A 246 -18.69 3.91 -1.01
CA VAL A 246 -19.83 4.75 -1.37
C VAL A 246 -19.35 5.79 -2.38
N PRO A 247 -19.94 5.87 -3.58
CA PRO A 247 -19.56 6.89 -4.55
C PRO A 247 -19.88 8.28 -4.02
N VAL A 248 -19.02 9.25 -4.32
CA VAL A 248 -19.22 10.65 -3.96
C VAL A 248 -19.07 11.56 -5.17
N GLU A 249 -19.95 12.54 -5.29
CA GLU A 249 -19.87 13.53 -6.36
C GLU A 249 -18.67 14.46 -6.13
N PHE A 250 -17.86 14.60 -7.17
CA PHE A 250 -16.72 15.49 -7.15
C PHE A 250 -17.16 16.94 -6.90
N ASN A 251 -16.47 17.61 -5.98
CA ASN A 251 -16.75 18.99 -5.60
C ASN A 251 -15.48 19.70 -5.13
N ARG A 252 -15.59 21.01 -4.87
CA ARG A 252 -14.46 21.84 -4.44
C ARG A 252 -13.81 21.37 -3.13
N GLY A 253 -14.56 20.78 -2.21
CA GLY A 253 -14.02 20.23 -0.97
C GLY A 253 -13.11 19.03 -1.23
N ILE A 254 -13.53 18.12 -2.10
CA ILE A 254 -12.72 16.99 -2.58
C ILE A 254 -11.47 17.49 -3.30
N ALA A 255 -11.63 18.44 -4.22
CA ALA A 255 -10.52 19.06 -4.93
C ALA A 255 -9.46 19.62 -3.96
N THR A 256 -9.92 20.33 -2.92
CA THR A 256 -9.04 20.94 -1.92
C THR A 256 -8.25 19.89 -1.13
N GLN A 257 -8.90 18.80 -0.73
CA GLN A 257 -8.25 17.71 0.02
C GLN A 257 -7.17 17.01 -0.82
N PHE A 258 -7.46 16.66 -2.08
CA PHE A 258 -6.47 16.03 -2.96
C PHE A 258 -5.36 17.00 -3.34
N GLN A 259 -5.67 18.28 -3.59
CA GLN A 259 -4.62 19.28 -3.88
C GLN A 259 -3.65 19.44 -2.71
N HIS A 260 -4.13 19.32 -1.47
CA HIS A 260 -3.29 19.40 -0.28
C HIS A 260 -2.48 18.12 -0.05
N THR A 261 -3.14 16.95 -0.08
CA THR A 261 -2.52 15.66 0.25
C THR A 261 -1.62 15.14 -0.88
N HIS A 262 -2.02 15.41 -2.13
CA HIS A 262 -1.42 14.91 -3.36
C HIS A 262 -1.09 16.04 -4.35
N PRO A 263 -0.26 17.03 -3.96
CA PRO A 263 0.03 18.20 -4.80
C PRO A 263 0.76 17.85 -6.11
N LEU A 264 1.38 16.67 -6.16
CA LEU A 264 2.12 16.17 -7.33
C LEU A 264 1.23 15.37 -8.31
N ALA A 265 -0.06 15.23 -8.02
CA ALA A 265 -1.04 14.55 -8.87
C ALA A 265 -2.30 15.41 -9.03
N SER A 266 -2.15 16.55 -9.71
CA SER A 266 -3.22 17.56 -9.86
C SER A 266 -4.51 17.00 -10.47
N TRP A 267 -4.42 15.99 -11.32
CA TRP A 267 -5.58 15.32 -11.91
C TRP A 267 -6.58 14.78 -10.84
N MET A 268 -6.10 14.39 -9.66
CA MET A 268 -6.97 13.99 -8.53
C MET A 268 -7.75 15.17 -7.94
N ALA A 269 -7.24 16.39 -8.07
CA ALA A 269 -7.92 17.63 -7.68
C ALA A 269 -8.71 18.27 -8.82
N GLU A 270 -8.63 17.74 -10.05
CA GLU A 270 -9.28 18.26 -11.25
C GLU A 270 -10.49 17.41 -11.71
N GLY A 271 -10.88 16.42 -10.92
CA GLY A 271 -12.08 15.61 -11.15
C GLY A 271 -11.80 14.18 -11.65
N GLY A 272 -10.54 13.77 -11.73
CA GLY A 272 -10.15 12.40 -12.06
C GLY A 272 -9.10 12.33 -13.16
N SER A 273 -8.77 11.10 -13.57
CA SER A 273 -7.83 10.89 -14.68
C SER A 273 -8.53 11.05 -16.04
N HIS A 274 -7.78 10.89 -17.12
CA HIS A 274 -8.35 10.83 -18.48
C HIS A 274 -9.23 9.58 -18.73
N MET A 275 -9.21 8.60 -17.81
CA MET A 275 -10.08 7.43 -17.85
C MET A 275 -11.36 7.68 -17.05
N SER A 276 -12.48 7.07 -17.46
CA SER A 276 -13.69 7.09 -16.64
C SER A 276 -13.42 6.49 -15.26
N GLY A 277 -13.98 7.11 -14.23
CA GLY A 277 -13.81 6.69 -12.86
C GLY A 277 -14.68 7.48 -11.93
N SER A 278 -14.59 7.17 -10.64
CA SER A 278 -15.39 7.83 -9.61
C SER A 278 -14.59 7.98 -8.33
N TYR A 279 -14.97 8.97 -7.53
CA TYR A 279 -14.50 9.10 -6.17
C TYR A 279 -15.36 8.24 -5.26
N TYR A 280 -14.72 7.61 -4.27
CA TYR A 280 -15.38 6.78 -3.28
C TYR A 280 -14.87 7.11 -1.89
N THR A 281 -15.72 6.95 -0.89
CA THR A 281 -15.33 6.93 0.53
C THR A 281 -15.89 5.68 1.21
N LEU A 282 -15.37 5.32 2.38
CA LEU A 282 -16.01 4.32 3.26
C LEU A 282 -17.27 4.90 3.89
#